data_AF-A0A3A6TVG5-F1
#
_entry.id   AF-A0A3A6TVG5-F1
#
_cell.length_a   1.000
_cell.length_b   1.000
_cell.length_c   1.000
_cell.angle_alpha   90.00
_cell.angle_beta   90.00
_cell.angle_gamma   90.00
#
_symmetry.space_group_name_H-M   'P 1'
#
loop_
_entity.id
_entity.type
_entity.pdbx_description
1 polymer ?
#
loop_
_entity_poly.entity_id
_entity_poly.type
_entity_poly.pdbx_seq_one_letter_code
_entity_poly.pdbx_strand_id
1 'polypeptide(L)' 'MKLYEIALLFLAFVSANLLISAVPVYLLWNWVVPDLFSLPHIGFLQASGLVLLIQFLFNTRKLFSKE' A
#
# COMPACT_ATOMS: atom_id res chain seq x y z
N MET A 1 -3.01 26.92 -12.62
CA MET A 1 -2.86 26.17 -11.36
C MET A 1 -1.58 26.62 -10.69
N LYS A 2 -1.65 26.97 -9.41
CA LYS A 2 -0.46 27.33 -8.63
C LYS A 2 0.30 26.06 -8.20
N LEU A 3 1.59 26.19 -7.88
CA LEU A 3 2.45 25.05 -7.53
C LEU A 3 1.88 24.20 -6.37
N TYR A 4 1.29 24.84 -5.36
CA TYR A 4 0.69 24.14 -4.23
C TYR A 4 -0.54 23.30 -4.60
N GLU A 5 -1.32 23.70 -5.61
CA GLU A 5 -2.50 22.94 -6.06
C GLU A 5 -2.06 21.64 -6.73
N ILE A 6 -1.00 21.70 -7.54
CA ILE A 6 -0.41 20.54 -8.19
C ILE A 6 0.15 19.57 -7.14
N ALA A 7 0.83 20.10 -6.11
CA ALA A 7 1.34 19.28 -5.01
C ALA A 7 0.22 18.57 -4.22
N LEU A 8 -0.88 19.27 -3.93
CA LEU A 8 -2.04 18.69 -3.26
C LEU A 8 -2.73 17.61 -4.10
N LEU A 9 -2.90 17.84 -5.40
CA LEU A 9 -3.45 16.85 -6.33
C LEU A 9 -2.57 15.60 -6.41
N PHE A 10 -1.25 15.79 -6.47
CA PHE A 10 -0.31 14.67 -6.50
C PHE A 10 -0.37 13.84 -5.21
N LEU A 11 -0.40 14.50 -4.05
CA LEU A 11 -0.53 13.83 -2.76
C LEU A 11 -1.86 13.07 -2.62
N ALA A 12 -2.96 13.68 -3.07
CA ALA A 12 -4.27 13.04 -3.09
C ALA A 12 -4.29 11.83 -4.03
N PHE A 13 -3.65 11.94 -5.20
CA PHE A 13 -3.55 10.84 -6.15
C PHE A 13 -2.75 9.66 -5.59
N VAL A 14 -1.58 9.92 -4.97
CA VAL A 14 -0.74 8.87 -4.37
C VAL A 14 -1.47 8.17 -3.22
N SER A 15 -2.10 8.94 -2.34
CA SER A 15 -2.85 8.38 -1.21
C SER A 15 -4.08 7.58 -1.67
N ALA A 16 -4.81 8.03 -2.70
CA ALA A 16 -5.92 7.28 -3.28
C ALA A 16 -5.45 5.94 -3.88
N ASN A 17 -4.37 5.93 -4.66
CA ASN A 17 -3.79 4.70 -5.21
C ASN A 17 -3.39 3.71 -4.11
N LEU A 18 -2.84 4.21 -3.01
CA LEU A 18 -2.50 3.37 -1.86
C LEU A 18 -3.74 2.73 -1.21
N LEU A 19 -4.81 3.51 -1.00
CA LEU A 19 -6.04 2.99 -0.40
C LEU A 19 -6.71 1.95 -1.30
N ILE A 20 -6.74 2.18 -2.61
CA ILE A 20 -7.29 1.23 -3.59
C ILE A 20 -6.47 -0.07 -3.59
N SER A 21 -5.15 0.01 -3.56
CA SER A 21 -4.28 -1.17 -3.51
C SER A 21 -4.31 -1.92 -2.17
N ALA A 22 -4.73 -1.27 -1.07
CA ALA A 22 -4.93 -1.91 0.22
C ALA A 22 -6.18 -2.82 0.27
N VAL A 23 -7.19 -2.57 -0.57
CA VAL A 23 -8.43 -3.36 -0.63
C VAL A 23 -8.18 -4.86 -0.91
N PRO A 24 -7.47 -5.25 -1.99
CA PRO A 24 -7.22 -6.67 -2.25
C PRO A 24 -6.37 -7.33 -1.17
N VAL A 25 -5.43 -6.58 -0.57
CA VAL A 25 -4.56 -7.09 0.51
C VAL A 25 -5.37 -7.35 1.78
N TYR A 26 -6.26 -6.43 2.16
CA TYR A 26 -7.16 -6.60 3.30
C TYR A 26 -8.08 -7.82 3.13
N LEU A 27 -8.68 -7.97 1.94
CA LEU A 27 -9.56 -9.09 1.62
C LEU A 27 -8.81 -10.43 1.65
N LEU A 28 -7.69 -10.53 0.93
CA LEU A 28 -6.90 -11.76 0.87
C LEU A 28 -6.32 -12.14 2.22
N TRP A 29 -5.82 -11.16 2.98
CA TRP A 29 -5.31 -11.42 4.31
C TRP A 29 -6.41 -11.99 5.18
N ASN A 30 -7.52 -11.27 5.35
CA ASN A 30 -8.59 -11.71 6.25
C ASN A 30 -9.29 -12.98 5.80
N TRP A 31 -9.20 -13.35 4.52
CA TRP A 31 -9.81 -14.57 4.00
C TRP A 31 -8.89 -15.80 4.07
N VAL A 32 -7.58 -15.65 3.94
CA VAL A 32 -6.67 -16.80 3.80
C VAL A 32 -5.71 -16.93 4.97
N VAL A 33 -5.15 -15.82 5.46
CA VAL A 33 -4.00 -15.85 6.39
C VAL A 33 -4.42 -16.28 7.81
N PRO A 34 -5.50 -15.75 8.41
CA PRO A 34 -6.00 -16.19 9.70
C PRO A 34 -6.34 -17.68 9.73
N ASP A 35 -7.02 -18.17 8.69
CA ASP A 35 -7.49 -19.56 8.65
C ASP A 35 -6.34 -20.56 8.46
N LEU A 36 -5.34 -20.23 7.64
CA LEU A 36 -4.22 -21.15 7.37
C LEU A 36 -3.12 -21.10 8.43
N PHE A 37 -2.87 -19.93 9.02
CA PHE A 37 -1.71 -19.72 9.88
C PHE A 37 -2.09 -19.35 11.32
N SER A 38 -3.38 -19.34 11.67
CA SER A 38 -3.88 -18.92 12.99
C SER A 38 -3.43 -17.51 13.40
N LEU A 39 -3.30 -16.60 12.42
CA LEU A 39 -2.94 -15.19 12.64
C LEU A 39 -4.18 -14.32 12.92
N PRO A 40 -4.00 -13.16 13.57
CA PRO A 40 -5.09 -12.21 13.76
C PRO A 40 -5.56 -11.59 12.43
N HIS A 41 -6.86 -11.27 12.40
CA HIS A 41 -7.41 -10.40 11.37
C HIS A 41 -6.77 -9.02 11.44
N ILE A 42 -6.55 -8.41 10.28
CA ILE A 42 -6.00 -7.06 10.18
C ILE A 42 -7.10 -6.07 9.83
N GLY A 43 -7.00 -4.86 10.39
CA GLY A 43 -7.83 -3.73 10.00
C GLY A 43 -7.36 -3.09 8.69
N PHE A 44 -8.20 -2.24 8.10
CA PHE A 44 -7.89 -1.58 6.83
C PHE A 44 -6.63 -0.67 6.91
N LEU A 45 -6.43 0.01 8.04
CA LEU A 45 -5.21 0.81 8.28
C LEU A 45 -3.94 -0.05 8.39
N GLN A 46 -4.05 -1.28 8.91
CA GLN A 46 -2.92 -2.20 8.98
C GLN A 46 -2.60 -2.75 7.58
N ALA A 47 -3.62 -3.06 6.78
CA ALA A 47 -3.44 -3.44 5.39
C ALA A 47 -2.79 -2.33 4.55
N SER A 48 -3.20 -1.07 4.72
CA SER A 48 -2.57 0.06 4.01
C SER A 48 -1.11 0.28 4.43
N GLY A 49 -0.80 0.13 5.72
CA GLY A 49 0.58 0.13 6.23
C GLY A 49 1.43 -0.99 5.63
N LEU A 50 0.85 -2.19 5.47
CA LEU A 50 1.53 -3.33 4.85
C LEU A 50 1.83 -3.06 3.37
N VAL A 51 0.87 -2.50 2.62
CA VAL A 51 1.09 -2.10 1.23
C VAL A 51 2.16 -1.01 1.12
N LEU A 52 2.18 -0.02 2.01
CA LEU A 52 3.24 0.98 2.06
C LEU A 52 4.62 0.35 2.28
N LEU A 53 4.73 -0.57 3.24
CA LEU A 53 5.98 -1.28 3.55
C LEU A 53 6.48 -2.06 2.32
N ILE A 54 5.59 -2.82 1.68
CA ILE A 54 5.88 -3.59 0.47
C ILE A 54 6.36 -2.66 -0.66
N GLN A 55 5.64 -1.56 -0.90
CA GLN A 55 6.04 -0.59 -1.92
C GLN A 55 7.43 0.00 -1.63
N PHE A 56 7.73 0.35 -0.38
CA PHE A 56 9.04 0.87 -0.01
C PHE A 56 10.16 -0.16 -0.21
N LEU A 57 9.93 -1.40 0.23
CA LEU A 57 10.90 -2.49 0.14
C LEU A 57 11.21 -2.86 -1.32
N PHE A 58 10.19 -2.97 -2.17
CA PHE A 58 10.36 -3.44 -3.55
C PHE A 58 10.63 -2.33 -4.57
N ASN A 59 10.21 -1.10 -4.32
CA ASN A 59 10.55 0.04 -5.19
C ASN A 59 12.06 0.36 -5.11
N THR A 60 12.70 0.14 -3.95
CA THR A 60 14.14 0.30 -3.78
C THR A 60 14.96 -0.63 -4.69
N ARG A 61 14.45 -1.83 -4.98
CA ARG A 61 15.15 -2.80 -5.86
C ARG A 61 15.18 -2.39 -7.33
N LYS A 62 14.21 -1.59 -7.80
CA LYS A 62 14.17 -1.09 -9.18
C LYS A 62 15.27 -0.05 -9.47
N LEU A 63 15.77 0.63 -8.44
CA LEU A 63 16.84 1.61 -8.58
C LEU A 63 18.22 0.96 -8.74
N PHE A 64 18.46 -0.18 -8.08
CA PHE A 64 19.76 -0.87 -8.05
C PHE A 64 19.96 -1.91 -9.18
N SER A 65 18.90 -2.22 -9.94
CA SER A 65 18.94 -3.17 -11.06
C SER A 65 19.13 -2.49 -12.43
N LYS A 66 19.32 -1.17 -12.45
CA LYS A 66 19.50 -0.35 -13.67
C LYS A 66 20.97 0.03 -13.93
N GLU A 67 21.92 -0.64 -13.28
CA GLU A 67 23.36 -0.54 -13.54
C GLU A 67 23.85 -1.71 -14.39
#